data_AF-A0A818V0K8-F1
#
_entry.id   AF-A0A818V0K8-F1
#
_cell.length_a   1.000
_cell.length_b   1.000
_cell.length_c   1.000
_cell.angle_alpha   90.00
_cell.angle_beta   90.00
_cell.angle_gamma   90.00
#
_symmetry.space_group_name_H-M   'P 1'
#
loop_
_entity.id
_entity.type
_entity.pdbx_description
1 polymer ?
#
loop_
_entity_poly.entity_id
_entity_poly.type
_entity_poly.pdbx_seq_one_letter_code
_entity_poly.pdbx_strand_id
1 'polypeptide(L)'
;MASSVIYKNKRALIIGINDYSRDPDRLKYCINDATDLSMALQNIGFNVTLGKNCNLIEFRNFVDTFTDTIERNDLVLFYYAGHGKQHDDHNYLLPLDYDYIHQKSESTYIADHAISIKNFIRTRGANVNQGLSPMSAPSQTLIVFACAPALRNGNIGTNAIWKQDGIIVAGGANQGSGFDQLSYPSGVYVDDDQTVYVTEWNNHRVMQWKYGKKTGLVVAGGNGEGNRMDQLRNPTDVFIDKAKESLIICDRGNRRVVRWPLHGGTSGKTIISDISCNGLAIDNRGFLYVSDTEQNCVKRWCIDGTGGIVVAGGNEKGSSPNQLNDPYYITVDRDYSVYVSDNKNHRVMKWIDGAKEGIIVAGGRGQGNDLMQLSCPLGVVVDQSGAIYVSDEGNTRVIRWFKEATRGSVVVGGNGQGKQANQLIRPNVAL
;
A
#
# COMPACT_ATOMS: atom_id res chain seq x y z
N MET A 1 -4.40 37.45 -19.28
CA MET A 1 -4.08 36.37 -20.23
C MET A 1 -2.83 35.67 -19.72
N ALA A 2 -2.95 34.42 -19.27
CA ALA A 2 -1.77 33.63 -18.92
C ALA A 2 -1.05 33.27 -20.23
N SER A 3 0.20 33.73 -20.39
CA SER A 3 1.04 33.33 -21.51
C SER A 3 1.29 31.82 -21.39
N SER A 4 0.67 31.02 -22.25
CA SER A 4 1.03 29.61 -22.38
C SER A 4 2.50 29.54 -22.78
N VAL A 5 3.32 28.94 -21.92
CA VAL A 5 4.71 28.64 -22.24
C VAL A 5 4.70 27.62 -23.37
N ILE A 6 5.11 28.04 -24.56
CA ILE A 6 5.25 27.15 -25.71
C ILE A 6 6.62 26.48 -25.60
N TYR A 7 6.62 25.22 -25.17
CA TYR A 7 7.82 24.38 -25.17
C TYR A 7 8.19 24.01 -26.61
N LYS A 8 9.48 24.07 -26.95
CA LYS A 8 9.99 23.74 -28.30
C LYS A 8 9.99 22.23 -28.53
N ASN A 9 10.57 21.47 -27.61
CA ASN A 9 10.54 20.00 -27.62
C ASN A 9 10.23 19.47 -26.22
N LYS A 10 9.71 18.24 -26.15
CA LYS A 10 9.62 17.46 -24.91
C LYS A 10 10.66 16.36 -24.97
N ARG A 11 11.57 16.28 -24.00
CA ARG A 11 12.67 15.30 -23.98
C ARG A 11 12.69 14.60 -22.63
N ALA A 12 12.88 13.28 -22.63
CA ALA A 12 13.04 12.53 -21.39
C ALA A 12 14.24 11.61 -21.44
N LEU A 13 15.00 11.55 -20.35
CA LEU A 13 15.98 10.49 -20.10
C LEU A 13 15.44 9.60 -18.99
N ILE A 14 15.32 8.32 -19.29
CA ILE A 14 14.76 7.32 -18.40
C ILE A 14 15.78 6.20 -18.26
N ILE A 15 16.14 5.88 -17.02
CA ILE A 15 17.11 4.82 -16.72
C ILE A 15 16.46 3.81 -15.76
N GLY A 16 16.54 2.53 -16.08
CA GLY A 16 16.08 1.43 -15.21
C GLY A 16 17.21 0.43 -14.95
N ILE A 17 17.54 0.14 -13.69
CA ILE A 17 18.60 -0.82 -13.33
C ILE A 17 18.05 -1.84 -12.34
N ASN A 18 18.07 -3.11 -12.73
CA ASN A 18 17.64 -4.25 -11.93
C ASN A 18 18.83 -5.09 -11.44
N ASP A 19 19.78 -5.35 -12.34
CA ASP A 19 20.62 -6.55 -12.27
C ASP A 19 21.97 -6.34 -11.55
N TYR A 20 21.95 -5.59 -10.45
CA TYR A 20 23.14 -5.33 -9.65
C TYR A 20 23.81 -6.64 -9.23
N SER A 21 24.95 -6.94 -9.86
CA SER A 21 25.55 -8.29 -9.86
C SER A 21 26.03 -8.78 -8.48
N ARG A 22 26.22 -7.86 -7.53
CA ARG A 22 26.75 -8.12 -6.18
C ARG A 22 25.90 -7.50 -5.07
N ASP A 23 24.68 -7.10 -5.39
CA ASP A 23 23.76 -6.50 -4.43
C ASP A 23 22.92 -7.59 -3.73
N PRO A 24 22.93 -7.66 -2.39
CA PRO A 24 22.03 -8.56 -1.66
C PRO A 24 20.54 -8.22 -1.83
N ASP A 25 20.20 -6.99 -2.23
CA ASP A 25 18.83 -6.47 -2.36
C ASP A 25 18.45 -6.15 -3.82
N ARG A 26 18.80 -7.06 -4.75
CA ARG A 26 18.58 -6.91 -6.20
C ARG A 26 17.13 -6.50 -6.54
N LEU A 27 16.99 -5.41 -7.29
CA LEU A 27 15.70 -4.88 -7.72
C LEU A 27 15.16 -5.68 -8.92
N LYS A 28 13.85 -5.95 -8.92
CA LYS A 28 13.21 -6.84 -9.92
C LYS A 28 12.46 -6.12 -11.03
N TYR A 29 11.98 -4.90 -10.79
CA TYR A 29 10.98 -4.25 -11.65
C TYR A 29 11.38 -2.89 -12.21
N CYS A 30 12.53 -2.33 -11.83
CA CYS A 30 12.98 -1.01 -12.29
C CYS A 30 13.11 -0.89 -13.81
N ILE A 31 13.49 -1.96 -14.52
CA ILE A 31 13.46 -1.97 -16.00
C ILE A 31 12.03 -1.89 -16.54
N ASN A 32 11.08 -2.58 -15.92
CA ASN A 32 9.67 -2.53 -16.33
C ASN A 32 9.11 -1.14 -16.08
N ASP A 33 9.32 -0.58 -14.88
CA ASP A 33 8.88 0.77 -14.52
C ASP A 33 9.43 1.83 -15.49
N ALA A 34 10.73 1.74 -15.82
CA ALA A 34 11.36 2.61 -16.81
C ALA A 34 10.77 2.41 -18.22
N THR A 35 10.44 1.18 -18.61
CA THR A 35 9.84 0.88 -19.92
C THR A 35 8.42 1.41 -20.01
N ASP A 36 7.61 1.22 -18.97
CA ASP A 36 6.22 1.67 -18.91
C ASP A 36 6.13 3.21 -18.91
N LEU A 37 6.98 3.87 -18.13
CA LEU A 37 7.06 5.33 -18.16
C LEU A 37 7.57 5.85 -19.51
N SER A 38 8.54 5.17 -20.13
CA SER A 38 8.99 5.50 -21.49
C SER A 38 7.83 5.49 -22.48
N MET A 39 7.02 4.43 -22.47
CA MET A 39 5.86 4.31 -23.35
C MET A 39 4.82 5.40 -23.06
N ALA A 40 4.53 5.68 -21.79
CA ALA A 40 3.59 6.72 -21.40
C ALA A 40 4.06 8.12 -21.85
N LEU A 41 5.36 8.42 -21.70
CA LEU A 41 5.93 9.72 -22.09
C LEU A 41 5.99 9.89 -23.61
N GLN A 42 6.34 8.83 -24.35
CA GLN A 42 6.27 8.83 -25.81
C GLN A 42 4.85 9.12 -26.31
N ASN A 43 3.83 8.52 -25.67
CA ASN A 43 2.42 8.74 -26.03
C ASN A 43 1.95 10.18 -25.85
N ILE A 44 2.56 10.94 -24.94
CA ILE A 44 2.25 12.38 -24.73
C ILE A 44 3.27 13.32 -25.41
N GLY A 45 4.07 12.77 -26.33
CA GLY A 45 4.93 13.49 -27.26
C GLY A 45 6.35 13.79 -26.77
N PHE A 46 6.86 13.06 -25.77
CA PHE A 46 8.28 13.14 -25.40
C PHE A 46 9.15 12.34 -26.37
N ASN A 47 10.29 12.91 -26.75
CA ASN A 47 11.41 12.17 -27.29
C ASN A 47 12.18 11.53 -26.12
N VAL A 48 12.10 10.20 -25.99
CA VAL A 48 12.61 9.47 -24.84
C VAL A 48 13.91 8.75 -25.17
N THR A 49 14.94 8.99 -24.37
CA THR A 49 16.17 8.18 -24.30
C THR A 49 16.04 7.19 -23.15
N LEU A 50 16.03 5.89 -23.42
CA LEU A 50 15.85 4.83 -22.43
C LEU A 50 17.12 4.00 -22.26
N GLY A 51 17.71 3.99 -21.07
CA GLY A 51 18.81 3.12 -20.68
C GLY A 51 18.36 2.02 -19.72
N LYS A 52 18.90 0.81 -19.89
CA LYS A 52 18.54 -0.38 -19.08
C LYS A 52 19.81 -1.06 -18.59
N ASN A 53 19.89 -1.37 -17.30
CA ASN A 53 21.04 -2.06 -16.70
C ASN A 53 22.39 -1.47 -17.14
N CYS A 54 22.49 -0.14 -17.13
CA CYS A 54 23.70 0.52 -17.63
C CYS A 54 24.82 0.36 -16.61
N ASN A 55 26.01 -0.06 -17.05
CA ASN A 55 27.22 0.10 -16.25
C ASN A 55 27.59 1.60 -16.13
N LEU A 56 28.58 1.93 -15.30
CA LEU A 56 28.94 3.33 -15.03
C LEU A 56 29.27 4.13 -16.29
N ILE A 57 29.98 3.53 -17.24
CA ILE A 57 30.40 4.19 -18.48
C ILE A 57 29.18 4.45 -19.36
N GLU A 58 28.33 3.44 -19.53
CA GLU A 58 27.09 3.56 -20.30
C GLU A 58 26.17 4.60 -19.69
N PHE A 59 26.01 4.59 -18.36
CA PHE A 59 25.16 5.56 -17.67
C PHE A 59 25.69 6.99 -17.90
N ARG A 60 26.99 7.24 -17.70
CA ARG A 60 27.59 8.56 -17.99
C ARG A 60 27.35 8.98 -19.44
N ASN A 61 27.58 8.08 -20.41
CA ASN A 61 27.34 8.36 -21.82
C ASN A 61 25.87 8.70 -22.12
N PHE A 62 24.91 8.02 -21.49
CA PHE A 62 23.49 8.36 -21.61
C PHE A 62 23.17 9.75 -21.06
N VAL A 63 23.74 10.10 -19.91
CA VAL A 63 23.57 11.45 -19.32
C VAL A 63 24.15 12.49 -20.26
N ASP A 64 25.41 12.34 -20.66
CA ASP A 64 26.14 13.31 -21.46
C ASP A 64 25.43 13.51 -22.82
N THR A 65 25.17 12.41 -23.53
CA THR A 65 24.47 12.45 -24.83
C THR A 65 23.09 13.09 -24.72
N PHE A 66 22.33 12.76 -23.68
CA PHE A 66 21.03 13.38 -23.47
C PHE A 66 21.16 14.88 -23.22
N THR A 67 22.06 15.29 -22.33
CA THR A 67 22.27 16.70 -21.99
C THR A 67 22.73 17.53 -23.17
N ASP A 68 23.53 16.96 -24.07
CA ASP A 68 23.96 17.61 -25.31
C ASP A 68 22.81 17.86 -26.30
N THR A 69 21.71 17.10 -26.20
CA THR A 69 20.54 17.28 -27.06
C THR A 69 19.55 18.34 -26.56
N ILE A 70 19.72 18.84 -25.33
CA ILE A 70 18.80 19.80 -24.71
C ILE A 70 19.02 21.20 -25.29
N GLU A 71 17.95 21.80 -25.79
CA GLU A 71 17.95 23.19 -26.27
C GLU A 71 17.19 24.13 -25.33
N ARG A 72 17.35 25.45 -25.51
CA ARG A 72 16.54 26.43 -24.77
C ARG A 72 15.05 26.23 -25.08
N ASN A 73 14.23 26.32 -24.04
CA ASN A 73 12.77 26.12 -24.04
C ASN A 73 12.30 24.68 -24.31
N ASP A 74 13.15 23.68 -24.09
CA ASP A 74 12.70 22.28 -24.02
C ASP A 74 12.05 21.99 -22.66
N LEU A 75 11.01 21.16 -22.65
CA LEU A 75 10.51 20.48 -21.46
C LEU A 75 11.33 19.21 -21.25
N VAL A 76 12.13 19.17 -20.19
CA VAL A 76 13.06 18.07 -19.91
C VAL A 76 12.58 17.31 -18.68
N LEU A 77 12.50 15.98 -18.82
CA LEU A 77 12.21 15.06 -17.74
C LEU A 77 13.39 14.08 -17.56
N PHE A 78 13.83 13.88 -16.33
CA PHE A 78 14.71 12.77 -15.99
C PHE A 78 13.98 11.83 -15.03
N TYR A 79 14.05 10.53 -15.31
CA TYR A 79 13.56 9.47 -14.45
C TYR A 79 14.63 8.39 -14.26
N TYR A 80 14.79 7.95 -13.04
CA TYR A 80 15.69 6.86 -12.70
C TYR A 80 14.96 5.91 -11.76
N ALA A 81 14.91 4.63 -12.12
CA ALA A 81 14.49 3.52 -11.28
C ALA A 81 15.71 2.62 -11.02
N GLY A 82 16.11 2.54 -9.76
CA GLY A 82 17.27 1.77 -9.33
C GLY A 82 17.67 2.16 -7.91
N HIS A 83 18.82 1.70 -7.45
CA HIS A 83 19.37 2.08 -6.15
C HIS A 83 19.99 3.47 -6.17
N GLY A 84 19.82 4.19 -5.07
CA GLY A 84 20.42 5.49 -4.81
C GLY A 84 21.07 5.49 -3.43
N LYS A 85 22.10 6.30 -3.25
CA LYS A 85 22.82 6.43 -1.99
C LYS A 85 23.07 7.90 -1.65
N GLN A 86 22.83 8.26 -0.39
CA GLN A 86 23.21 9.56 0.14
C GLN A 86 24.58 9.49 0.81
N HIS A 87 25.46 10.44 0.51
CA HIS A 87 26.76 10.61 1.16
C HIS A 87 27.16 12.09 1.14
N ASP A 88 27.66 12.62 2.26
CA ASP A 88 28.04 14.04 2.45
C ASP A 88 26.98 15.04 1.94
N ASP A 89 25.70 14.81 2.25
CA ASP A 89 24.56 15.61 1.77
C ASP A 89 24.36 15.65 0.25
N HIS A 90 24.95 14.70 -0.47
CA HIS A 90 24.77 14.51 -1.91
C HIS A 90 24.10 13.17 -2.20
N ASN A 91 23.17 13.18 -3.15
CA ASN A 91 22.50 11.97 -3.63
C ASN A 91 23.18 11.46 -4.91
N TYR A 92 23.46 10.16 -4.92
CA TYR A 92 24.12 9.45 -6.01
C TYR A 92 23.23 8.34 -6.55
N LEU A 93 23.23 8.17 -7.86
CA LEU A 93 22.56 7.07 -8.57
C LEU A 93 23.57 5.98 -8.84
N LEU A 94 23.23 4.73 -8.53
CA LEU A 94 24.15 3.61 -8.59
C LEU A 94 24.05 2.86 -9.92
N PRO A 95 25.14 2.75 -10.71
CA PRO A 95 25.14 1.97 -11.94
C PRO A 95 25.11 0.46 -11.67
N LEU A 96 24.89 -0.35 -12.72
CA LEU A 96 24.79 -1.81 -12.65
C LEU A 96 26.00 -2.48 -11.96
N ASP A 97 27.19 -1.96 -12.25
CA ASP A 97 28.49 -2.46 -11.82
C ASP A 97 28.97 -1.86 -10.49
N TYR A 98 28.11 -1.15 -9.77
CA TYR A 98 28.44 -0.62 -8.45
C TYR A 98 28.71 -1.76 -7.45
N ASP A 99 29.94 -1.84 -6.93
CA ASP A 99 30.32 -2.86 -5.93
C ASP A 99 29.81 -2.49 -4.52
N TYR A 100 28.93 -3.34 -3.98
CA TYR A 100 28.35 -3.19 -2.64
C TYR A 100 29.26 -3.72 -1.51
N ILE A 101 30.31 -4.48 -1.82
CA ILE A 101 31.15 -5.14 -0.81
C ILE A 101 32.16 -4.16 -0.19
N HIS A 102 32.58 -3.14 -0.92
CA HIS A 102 33.57 -2.14 -0.49
C HIS A 102 32.98 -1.01 0.39
N GLN A 103 31.80 -1.22 1.00
CA GLN A 103 31.06 -0.20 1.78
C GLN A 103 31.70 0.25 3.10
N LYS A 104 32.83 -0.33 3.53
CA LYS A 104 33.55 0.12 4.73
C LYS A 104 34.70 1.06 4.34
N SER A 105 34.39 2.36 4.30
CA SER A 105 35.29 3.49 4.63
C SER A 105 35.97 4.36 3.56
N GLU A 106 35.47 4.51 2.33
CA GLU A 106 36.04 5.55 1.44
C GLU A 106 34.99 6.41 0.71
N SER A 107 34.98 7.70 1.03
CA SER A 107 34.19 8.76 0.37
C SER A 107 34.54 8.92 -1.12
N THR A 108 35.79 8.62 -1.48
CA THR A 108 36.32 8.57 -2.85
C THR A 108 35.61 7.54 -3.72
N TYR A 109 35.26 6.37 -3.17
CA TYR A 109 34.66 5.29 -3.95
C TYR A 109 33.30 5.68 -4.54
N ILE A 110 32.42 6.31 -3.75
CA ILE A 110 31.09 6.73 -4.21
C ILE A 110 31.21 7.81 -5.29
N ALA A 111 32.11 8.77 -5.11
CA ALA A 111 32.31 9.85 -6.08
C ALA A 111 32.81 9.33 -7.44
N ASP A 112 33.70 8.33 -7.43
CA ASP A 112 34.30 7.78 -8.65
C ASP A 112 33.40 6.75 -9.34
N HIS A 113 32.55 6.04 -8.60
CA HIS A 113 31.80 4.87 -9.10
C HIS A 113 30.28 5.06 -9.17
N ALA A 114 29.75 6.24 -8.85
CA ALA A 114 28.33 6.55 -8.97
C ALA A 114 28.07 7.85 -9.74
N ILE A 115 26.81 8.11 -10.08
CA ILE A 115 26.40 9.35 -10.76
C ILE A 115 25.85 10.33 -9.74
N SER A 116 26.57 11.43 -9.51
CA SER A 116 26.04 12.53 -8.69
C SER A 116 24.86 13.18 -9.39
N ILE A 117 23.75 13.36 -8.67
CA ILE A 117 22.59 14.10 -9.19
C ILE A 117 22.97 15.54 -9.55
N LYS A 118 23.99 16.12 -8.93
CA LYS A 118 24.48 17.46 -9.28
C LYS A 118 25.05 17.56 -10.70
N ASN A 119 25.51 16.45 -11.30
CA ASN A 119 26.05 16.46 -12.67
C ASN A 119 24.95 16.70 -13.72
N PHE A 120 23.70 16.29 -13.45
CA PHE A 120 22.57 16.55 -14.33
C PHE A 120 22.14 18.03 -14.37
N ILE A 121 22.64 18.84 -13.43
CA ILE A 121 22.22 20.24 -13.22
C ILE A 121 23.19 21.21 -13.92
N ARG A 122 24.37 20.74 -14.37
CA ARG A 122 25.37 21.57 -15.04
C ARG A 122 25.26 21.46 -16.56
N THR A 123 24.45 22.31 -17.18
CA THR A 123 24.57 22.59 -18.62
C THR A 123 24.90 24.06 -18.86
N ARG A 124 26.14 24.27 -19.34
CA ARG A 124 26.76 25.47 -19.95
C ARG A 124 27.06 26.68 -19.05
N GLY A 125 28.20 26.60 -18.38
CA GLY A 125 29.18 27.70 -18.31
C GLY A 125 28.98 28.76 -17.23
N ALA A 126 29.38 28.47 -16.00
CA ALA A 126 29.91 29.47 -15.07
C ALA A 126 30.83 28.81 -14.03
N ASN A 127 32.11 29.17 -14.04
CA ASN A 127 33.03 28.94 -12.94
C ASN A 127 32.64 29.82 -11.76
N VAL A 128 32.40 29.26 -10.57
CA VAL A 128 32.51 30.02 -9.31
C VAL A 128 32.99 29.10 -8.19
N ASN A 129 34.18 29.42 -7.67
CA ASN A 129 34.64 29.02 -6.35
C ASN A 129 33.80 29.75 -5.30
N GLN A 130 32.90 29.07 -4.60
CA GLN A 130 32.42 29.33 -3.23
C GLN A 130 31.18 28.47 -2.94
N GLY A 131 31.01 28.06 -1.68
CA GLY A 131 29.91 27.22 -1.21
C GLY A 131 28.53 27.68 -1.66
N LEU A 132 27.66 26.69 -1.89
CA LEU A 132 26.25 26.79 -2.32
C LEU A 132 25.93 28.04 -3.17
N SER A 133 26.27 27.97 -4.46
CA SER A 133 25.77 28.93 -5.45
C SER A 133 24.33 28.56 -5.88
N PRO A 134 23.41 29.52 -6.00
CA PRO A 134 22.03 29.28 -6.40
C PRO A 134 21.94 28.78 -7.85
N MET A 135 21.01 27.86 -8.06
CA MET A 135 20.74 27.17 -9.31
C MET A 135 20.10 28.12 -10.33
N SER A 136 20.68 28.22 -11.54
CA SER A 136 20.00 28.74 -12.72
C SER A 136 19.88 27.61 -13.74
N ALA A 137 19.00 26.64 -13.43
CA ALA A 137 18.48 25.74 -14.45
C ALA A 137 17.56 26.56 -15.38
N PRO A 138 17.49 26.28 -16.69
CA PRO A 138 16.45 26.84 -17.55
C PRO A 138 15.09 26.62 -16.86
N SER A 139 14.24 27.64 -16.87
CA SER A 139 13.08 27.85 -15.98
C SER A 139 11.97 26.78 -16.00
N GLN A 140 12.20 25.59 -16.56
CA GLN A 140 11.21 24.54 -16.82
C GLN A 140 11.76 23.09 -16.72
N THR A 141 12.87 22.86 -16.03
CA THR A 141 13.41 21.49 -15.85
C THR A 141 12.73 20.80 -14.65
N LEU A 142 12.06 19.66 -14.88
CA LEU A 142 11.49 18.82 -13.82
C LEU A 142 12.34 17.56 -13.65
N ILE A 143 13.03 17.46 -12.51
CA ILE A 143 13.78 16.27 -12.13
C ILE A 143 12.86 15.40 -11.27
N VAL A 144 12.40 14.26 -11.80
CA VAL A 144 11.56 13.31 -11.07
C VAL A 144 12.41 12.13 -10.64
N PHE A 145 12.75 12.09 -9.35
CA PHE A 145 13.46 10.96 -8.79
C PHE A 145 12.46 9.95 -8.21
N ALA A 146 12.52 8.72 -8.72
CA ALA A 146 11.92 7.58 -8.08
C ALA A 146 13.01 6.51 -7.93
N CYS A 147 13.89 6.67 -6.92
CA CYS A 147 14.35 5.43 -6.28
C CYS A 147 13.08 4.65 -6.03
N ALA A 148 13.02 3.39 -6.43
CA ALA A 148 12.08 2.53 -5.75
C ALA A 148 12.40 2.76 -4.27
N PRO A 149 11.52 3.38 -3.44
CA PRO A 149 11.45 2.80 -2.13
C PRO A 149 11.19 1.34 -2.45
N ALA A 150 11.88 0.42 -1.81
CA ALA A 150 11.25 -0.87 -1.63
C ALA A 150 9.84 -0.52 -1.10
N LEU A 151 8.83 -0.52 -1.99
CA LEU A 151 7.45 -0.54 -1.60
C LEU A 151 7.37 -1.91 -0.96
N ARG A 152 7.74 -1.96 0.32
CA ARG A 152 7.74 -3.12 1.20
C ARG A 152 6.29 -3.47 1.52
N ASN A 153 5.41 -3.39 0.54
CA ASN A 153 4.07 -3.93 0.61
C ASN A 153 4.09 -5.23 -0.18
N GLY A 154 4.59 -6.27 0.47
CA GLY A 154 4.12 -7.65 0.31
C GLY A 154 4.19 -8.27 -1.08
N ASN A 155 5.35 -8.32 -1.74
CA ASN A 155 5.54 -9.35 -2.77
C ASN A 155 5.71 -10.71 -2.09
N ILE A 156 4.60 -11.38 -1.78
CA ILE A 156 4.63 -12.78 -1.38
C ILE A 156 4.86 -13.57 -2.67
N GLY A 157 6.07 -14.11 -2.85
CA GLY A 157 6.42 -14.90 -4.02
C GLY A 157 5.36 -15.97 -4.31
N THR A 158 5.10 -16.25 -5.58
CA THR A 158 4.15 -17.31 -5.99
C THR A 158 4.48 -18.66 -5.36
N ASN A 159 5.77 -18.91 -5.13
CA ASN A 159 6.31 -20.10 -4.45
C ASN A 159 6.70 -19.85 -2.98
N ALA A 160 6.24 -18.76 -2.36
CA ALA A 160 6.50 -18.51 -0.94
C ALA A 160 5.90 -19.66 -0.12
N ILE A 161 6.80 -20.45 0.46
CA ILE A 161 6.47 -21.46 1.45
C ILE A 161 6.53 -20.74 2.78
N TRP A 162 5.38 -20.58 3.43
CA TRP A 162 5.31 -20.01 4.76
C TRP A 162 6.13 -20.89 5.69
N LYS A 163 7.08 -20.30 6.43
CA LYS A 163 7.66 -21.00 7.57
C LYS A 163 6.50 -21.31 8.51
N GLN A 164 6.31 -22.59 8.80
CA GLN A 164 5.17 -23.09 9.58
C GLN A 164 5.21 -22.65 11.05
N ASP A 165 6.26 -21.92 11.45
CA ASP A 165 6.44 -21.32 12.76
C ASP A 165 5.99 -19.85 12.73
N GLY A 166 4.68 -19.63 12.83
CA GLY A 166 4.14 -18.29 13.06
C GLY A 166 4.69 -17.71 14.36
N ILE A 167 5.04 -16.42 14.35
CA ILE A 167 5.46 -15.70 15.56
C ILE A 167 4.32 -14.84 16.10
N ILE A 168 4.25 -14.72 17.42
CA ILE A 168 3.32 -13.80 18.07
C ILE A 168 3.93 -12.40 18.05
N VAL A 169 3.28 -11.46 17.37
CA VAL A 169 3.72 -10.06 17.27
C VAL A 169 2.87 -9.09 18.10
N ALA A 170 1.67 -9.50 18.50
CA ALA A 170 0.75 -8.74 19.33
C ALA A 170 -0.09 -9.70 20.19
N GLY A 171 -0.41 -9.28 21.42
CA GLY A 171 -1.07 -10.14 22.40
C GLY A 171 -0.18 -11.31 22.87
N GLY A 172 -0.74 -12.52 22.95
CA GLY A 172 -0.03 -13.76 23.30
C GLY A 172 -0.31 -14.33 24.68
N ALA A 173 -0.94 -13.54 25.56
CA ALA A 173 -1.52 -14.04 26.81
C ALA A 173 -2.95 -14.60 26.59
N ASN A 174 -3.58 -15.12 27.65
CA ASN A 174 -5.00 -15.49 27.62
C ASN A 174 -5.87 -14.27 27.25
N GLN A 175 -7.08 -14.55 26.74
CA GLN A 175 -8.05 -13.50 26.45
C GLN A 175 -8.27 -12.59 27.67
N GLY A 176 -8.25 -11.28 27.47
CA GLY A 176 -8.43 -10.31 28.55
C GLY A 176 -8.19 -8.87 28.11
N SER A 177 -8.01 -7.97 29.08
CA SER A 177 -7.90 -6.52 28.88
C SER A 177 -6.54 -5.93 29.28
N GLY A 178 -5.59 -6.75 29.72
CA GLY A 178 -4.20 -6.35 29.97
C GLY A 178 -3.49 -5.81 28.72
N PHE A 179 -2.31 -5.21 28.90
CA PHE A 179 -1.53 -4.64 27.80
C PHE A 179 -0.82 -5.71 26.93
N ASP A 180 -0.76 -6.95 27.39
CA ASP A 180 -0.28 -8.14 26.68
C ASP A 180 -1.44 -9.06 26.24
N GLN A 181 -2.70 -8.64 26.48
CA GLN A 181 -3.90 -9.41 26.20
C GLN A 181 -4.74 -8.75 25.11
N LEU A 182 -5.51 -9.59 24.41
CA LEU A 182 -6.53 -9.17 23.45
C LEU A 182 -7.87 -9.83 23.81
N SER A 183 -8.98 -9.15 23.56
CA SER A 183 -10.33 -9.69 23.69
C SER A 183 -11.13 -9.43 22.41
N TYR A 184 -11.34 -10.51 21.66
CA TYR A 184 -12.05 -10.50 20.38
C TYR A 184 -11.45 -9.47 19.39
N PRO A 185 -10.17 -9.65 19.00
CA PRO A 185 -9.57 -8.80 17.98
C PRO A 185 -10.35 -8.95 16.67
N SER A 186 -10.69 -7.82 16.04
CA SER A 186 -11.55 -7.76 14.86
C SER A 186 -10.74 -7.38 13.62
N GLY A 187 -10.18 -6.18 13.60
CA GLY A 187 -9.40 -5.61 12.50
C GLY A 187 -7.94 -5.45 12.86
N VAL A 188 -7.09 -5.44 11.84
CA VAL A 188 -5.64 -5.34 11.99
C VAL A 188 -5.07 -4.50 10.87
N TYR A 189 -4.15 -3.60 11.22
CA TYR A 189 -3.38 -2.80 10.29
C TYR A 189 -1.91 -2.85 10.67
N VAL A 190 -1.04 -2.96 9.66
CA VAL A 190 0.41 -2.98 9.85
C VAL A 190 0.99 -1.77 9.14
N ASP A 191 1.73 -0.95 9.90
CA ASP A 191 2.41 0.23 9.36
C ASP A 191 3.80 -0.15 8.79
N ASP A 192 4.38 0.75 8.00
CA ASP A 192 5.68 0.57 7.31
C ASP A 192 6.84 0.27 8.28
N ASP A 193 6.74 0.71 9.53
CA ASP A 193 7.72 0.45 10.59
C ASP A 193 7.46 -0.88 11.35
N GLN A 194 6.56 -1.73 10.82
CA GLN A 194 6.08 -2.97 11.42
C GLN A 194 5.33 -2.80 12.74
N THR A 195 4.82 -1.59 13.02
CA THR A 195 3.86 -1.39 14.10
C THR A 195 2.51 -1.98 13.72
N VAL A 196 1.96 -2.81 14.59
CA VAL A 196 0.66 -3.46 14.43
C VAL A 196 -0.39 -2.71 15.25
N TYR A 197 -1.50 -2.36 14.61
CA TYR A 197 -2.68 -1.78 15.23
C TYR A 197 -3.81 -2.81 15.19
N VAL A 198 -4.47 -3.04 16.32
CA VAL A 198 -5.54 -4.03 16.45
C VAL A 198 -6.76 -3.38 17.07
N THR A 199 -7.90 -3.46 16.40
CA THR A 199 -9.20 -3.12 16.99
C THR A 199 -9.68 -4.28 17.86
N GLU A 200 -10.16 -3.96 19.06
CA GLU A 200 -10.68 -4.95 20.00
C GLU A 200 -12.17 -4.73 20.22
N TRP A 201 -12.98 -5.66 19.72
CA TRP A 201 -14.43 -5.54 19.76
C TRP A 201 -14.96 -5.50 21.19
N ASN A 202 -14.45 -6.37 22.08
CA ASN A 202 -14.94 -6.50 23.45
C ASN A 202 -14.29 -5.51 24.42
N ASN A 203 -13.06 -5.07 24.14
CA ASN A 203 -12.37 -4.10 24.99
C ASN A 203 -12.62 -2.64 24.53
N HIS A 204 -13.37 -2.43 23.44
CA HIS A 204 -13.80 -1.12 22.97
C HIS A 204 -12.63 -0.14 22.76
N ARG A 205 -11.54 -0.65 22.18
CA ARG A 205 -10.28 0.09 22.05
C ARG A 205 -9.50 -0.31 20.80
N VAL A 206 -8.52 0.51 20.46
CA VAL A 206 -7.46 0.19 19.51
C VAL A 206 -6.15 0.10 20.27
N MET A 207 -5.44 -0.99 20.07
CA MET A 207 -4.13 -1.23 20.65
C MET A 207 -3.04 -1.16 19.59
N GLN A 208 -1.88 -0.62 19.97
CA GLN A 208 -0.67 -0.54 19.15
C GLN A 208 0.43 -1.44 19.73
N TRP A 209 1.06 -2.28 18.91
CA TRP A 209 2.27 -3.02 19.24
C TRP A 209 3.39 -2.65 18.29
N LYS A 210 4.51 -2.17 18.85
CA LYS A 210 5.76 -2.06 18.09
C LYS A 210 6.42 -3.43 17.98
N TYR A 211 7.06 -3.70 16.85
CA TYR A 211 7.76 -4.96 16.63
C TYR A 211 8.73 -5.30 17.78
N GLY A 212 8.67 -6.54 18.25
CA GLY A 212 9.49 -7.06 19.36
C GLY A 212 9.07 -6.63 20.77
N LYS A 213 8.00 -5.83 20.93
CA LYS A 213 7.46 -5.48 22.26
C LYS A 213 6.47 -6.54 22.75
N LYS A 214 6.56 -6.87 24.05
CA LYS A 214 5.67 -7.85 24.70
C LYS A 214 4.29 -7.26 25.07
N THR A 215 4.24 -5.95 25.28
CA THR A 215 3.01 -5.23 25.66
C THR A 215 2.73 -4.14 24.65
N GLY A 216 1.46 -3.89 24.39
CA GLY A 216 0.98 -2.82 23.54
C GLY A 216 0.56 -1.59 24.34
N LEU A 217 0.08 -0.59 23.62
CA LEU A 217 -0.43 0.67 24.15
C LEU A 217 -1.84 0.91 23.62
N VAL A 218 -2.73 1.40 24.48
CA VAL A 218 -4.05 1.88 24.04
C VAL A 218 -3.85 3.21 23.32
N VAL A 219 -4.21 3.26 22.04
CA VAL A 219 -4.06 4.47 21.20
C VAL A 219 -5.37 5.14 20.83
N ALA A 220 -6.50 4.43 20.99
CA ALA A 220 -7.84 5.00 20.86
C ALA A 220 -8.85 4.19 21.70
N GLY A 221 -9.89 4.86 22.20
CA GLY A 221 -10.89 4.24 23.07
C GLY A 221 -10.32 3.80 24.42
N GLY A 222 -10.85 2.71 24.98
CA GLY A 222 -10.42 2.16 26.28
C GLY A 222 -11.04 2.84 27.51
N ASN A 223 -11.85 3.89 27.32
CA ASN A 223 -12.58 4.58 28.40
C ASN A 223 -13.99 3.99 28.66
N GLY A 224 -14.09 2.66 28.54
CA GLY A 224 -15.35 1.91 28.59
C GLY A 224 -16.19 2.01 27.31
N GLU A 225 -17.22 1.17 27.23
CA GLU A 225 -18.20 1.20 26.16
C GLU A 225 -19.03 2.50 26.20
N GLY A 226 -19.19 3.16 25.05
CA GLY A 226 -20.09 4.29 24.92
C GLY A 226 -19.86 5.09 23.65
N ASN A 227 -20.53 6.24 23.53
CA ASN A 227 -20.56 7.06 22.32
C ASN A 227 -19.89 8.44 22.46
N ARG A 228 -19.27 8.72 23.62
CA ARG A 228 -18.46 9.94 23.80
C ARG A 228 -17.27 9.94 22.83
N MET A 229 -16.64 11.10 22.65
CA MET A 229 -15.52 11.25 21.72
C MET A 229 -14.23 10.60 22.22
N ASP A 230 -14.13 10.31 23.52
CA ASP A 230 -13.07 9.53 24.15
C ASP A 230 -13.39 8.02 24.23
N GLN A 231 -14.53 7.57 23.69
CA GLN A 231 -15.01 6.19 23.75
C GLN A 231 -15.20 5.59 22.35
N LEU A 232 -15.10 4.27 22.27
CA LEU A 232 -15.49 3.46 21.12
C LEU A 232 -16.55 2.44 21.57
N ARG A 233 -17.27 1.87 20.61
CA ARG A 233 -18.23 0.80 20.79
C ARG A 233 -18.06 -0.25 19.70
N ASN A 234 -17.46 -1.39 20.07
CA ASN A 234 -17.24 -2.53 19.17
C ASN A 234 -16.52 -2.14 17.87
N PRO A 235 -15.31 -1.55 17.95
CA PRO A 235 -14.59 -1.16 16.76
C PRO A 235 -14.24 -2.37 15.90
N THR A 236 -14.36 -2.24 14.60
CA THR A 236 -14.18 -3.34 13.64
C THR A 236 -12.92 -3.24 12.83
N ASP A 237 -12.52 -2.04 12.45
CA ASP A 237 -11.38 -1.84 11.55
C ASP A 237 -10.65 -0.54 11.84
N VAL A 238 -9.39 -0.47 11.47
CA VAL A 238 -8.53 0.70 11.65
C VAL A 238 -7.49 0.78 10.53
N PHE A 239 -7.14 1.99 10.12
CA PHE A 239 -5.91 2.25 9.37
C PHE A 239 -5.31 3.61 9.74
N ILE A 240 -4.06 3.85 9.35
CA ILE A 240 -3.39 5.14 9.54
C ILE A 240 -3.57 6.01 8.29
N ASP A 241 -4.16 7.18 8.47
CA ASP A 241 -4.05 8.29 7.53
C ASP A 241 -2.74 9.05 7.82
N LYS A 242 -1.68 8.67 7.10
CA LYS A 242 -0.34 9.27 7.27
C LYS A 242 -0.30 10.75 6.93
N ALA A 243 -1.11 11.21 5.98
CA ALA A 243 -1.13 12.60 5.57
C ALA A 243 -1.62 13.53 6.69
N LYS A 244 -2.45 13.02 7.60
CA LYS A 244 -3.02 13.77 8.73
C LYS A 244 -2.57 13.28 10.09
N GLU A 245 -1.60 12.38 10.13
CA GLU A 245 -1.10 11.74 11.36
C GLU A 245 -2.26 11.29 12.28
N SER A 246 -3.17 10.48 11.72
CA SER A 246 -4.38 10.07 12.44
C SER A 246 -4.78 8.63 12.16
N LEU A 247 -5.44 8.00 13.12
CA LEU A 247 -6.13 6.73 12.95
C LEU A 247 -7.53 7.00 12.40
N ILE A 248 -7.94 6.23 11.41
CA ILE A 248 -9.33 6.16 10.94
C ILE A 248 -9.91 4.84 11.44
N ILE A 249 -10.98 4.91 12.21
CA ILE A 249 -11.51 3.76 12.96
C ILE A 249 -12.98 3.58 12.62
N CYS A 250 -13.35 2.35 12.27
CA CYS A 250 -14.75 1.92 12.22
C CYS A 250 -15.25 1.70 13.64
N ASP A 251 -16.12 2.59 14.11
CA ASP A 251 -16.76 2.53 15.42
C ASP A 251 -18.19 1.99 15.25
N ARG A 252 -18.27 0.71 14.88
CA ARG A 252 -19.50 0.05 14.38
C ARG A 252 -20.69 0.20 15.32
N GLY A 253 -20.50 -0.06 16.61
CA GLY A 253 -21.58 -0.02 17.59
C GLY A 253 -22.16 1.39 17.78
N ASN A 254 -21.40 2.43 17.44
CA ASN A 254 -21.85 3.81 17.41
C ASN A 254 -22.25 4.29 16.01
N ARG A 255 -22.27 3.40 15.01
CA ARG A 255 -22.62 3.68 13.62
C ARG A 255 -21.86 4.84 13.00
N ARG A 256 -20.55 4.91 13.25
CA ARG A 256 -19.72 6.05 12.80
C ARG A 256 -18.32 5.62 12.40
N VAL A 257 -17.67 6.43 11.57
CA VAL A 257 -16.22 6.40 11.36
C VAL A 257 -15.61 7.59 12.08
N VAL A 258 -14.56 7.33 12.86
CA VAL A 258 -13.89 8.31 13.72
C VAL A 258 -12.46 8.54 13.24
N ARG A 259 -12.03 9.79 13.18
CA ARG A 259 -10.63 10.17 13.06
C ARG A 259 -10.06 10.45 14.45
N TRP A 260 -9.00 9.75 14.84
CA TRP A 260 -8.34 9.88 16.14
C TRP A 260 -6.89 10.35 15.95
N PRO A 261 -6.38 11.34 16.70
CA PRO A 261 -4.99 11.77 16.53
C PRO A 261 -4.00 10.63 16.82
N LEU A 262 -2.99 10.44 15.96
CA LEU A 262 -2.00 9.38 16.14
C LEU A 262 -1.08 9.65 17.36
N HIS A 263 -0.90 10.93 17.70
CA HIS A 263 -0.04 11.38 18.80
C HIS A 263 -0.76 12.39 19.68
N GLY A 264 -0.62 12.24 21.01
CA GLY A 264 -1.04 13.24 22.00
C GLY A 264 -2.56 13.50 22.13
N GLY A 265 -3.41 12.78 21.38
CA GLY A 265 -4.87 12.94 21.41
C GLY A 265 -5.57 12.01 22.40
N THR A 266 -6.54 12.56 23.14
CA THR A 266 -7.37 11.80 24.10
C THR A 266 -8.78 11.48 23.59
N SER A 267 -9.17 12.05 22.46
CA SER A 267 -10.48 11.85 21.85
C SER A 267 -10.42 11.95 20.33
N GLY A 268 -11.36 11.28 19.67
CA GLY A 268 -11.54 11.33 18.23
C GLY A 268 -12.61 12.33 17.79
N LYS A 269 -12.76 12.43 16.47
CA LYS A 269 -13.80 13.23 15.81
C LYS A 269 -14.56 12.34 14.82
N THR A 270 -15.89 12.34 14.91
CA THR A 270 -16.72 11.71 13.88
C THR A 270 -16.49 12.38 12.52
N ILE A 271 -16.14 11.60 11.52
CA ILE A 271 -15.97 12.06 10.13
C ILE A 271 -17.04 11.50 9.19
N ILE A 272 -17.68 10.38 9.54
CA ILE A 272 -18.84 9.81 8.85
C ILE A 272 -19.82 9.33 9.92
N SER A 273 -21.09 9.74 9.84
CA SER A 273 -22.17 9.29 10.71
C SER A 273 -23.12 8.32 10.00
N ASP A 274 -24.01 7.69 10.77
CA ASP A 274 -25.13 6.88 10.30
C ASP A 274 -24.74 5.71 9.40
N ILE A 275 -23.56 5.12 9.65
CA ILE A 275 -23.00 4.04 8.86
C ILE A 275 -22.69 2.80 9.70
N SER A 276 -23.20 1.65 9.26
CA SER A 276 -22.91 0.36 9.90
C SER A 276 -21.61 -0.22 9.33
N CYS A 277 -20.50 0.35 9.79
CA CYS A 277 -19.20 0.13 9.20
C CYS A 277 -18.49 -1.15 9.70
N ASN A 278 -18.00 -1.98 8.78
CA ASN A 278 -17.24 -3.21 9.10
C ASN A 278 -15.80 -3.16 8.60
N GLY A 279 -15.57 -2.71 7.36
CA GLY A 279 -14.25 -2.56 6.76
C GLY A 279 -13.99 -1.15 6.24
N LEU A 280 -12.73 -0.75 6.29
CA LEU A 280 -12.18 0.49 5.76
C LEU A 280 -11.14 0.18 4.68
N ALA A 281 -11.07 1.06 3.68
CA ALA A 281 -9.92 1.11 2.78
C ALA A 281 -9.66 2.54 2.32
N ILE A 282 -8.40 2.85 1.98
CA ILE A 282 -8.01 4.13 1.39
C ILE A 282 -7.25 3.87 0.09
N ASP A 283 -7.54 4.65 -0.95
CA ASP A 283 -6.78 4.61 -2.20
C ASP A 283 -5.70 5.70 -2.25
N ASN A 284 -4.80 5.61 -3.24
CA ASN A 284 -3.70 6.58 -3.40
C ASN A 284 -4.15 7.98 -3.84
N ARG A 285 -5.44 8.17 -4.16
CA ARG A 285 -6.06 9.49 -4.43
C ARG A 285 -6.61 10.12 -3.15
N GLY A 286 -6.56 9.39 -2.03
CA GLY A 286 -7.08 9.84 -0.74
C GLY A 286 -8.59 9.66 -0.59
N PHE A 287 -9.22 8.76 -1.35
CA PHE A 287 -10.62 8.41 -1.12
C PHE A 287 -10.74 7.34 -0.03
N LEU A 288 -11.65 7.58 0.91
CA LEU A 288 -12.03 6.63 1.94
C LEU A 288 -13.20 5.78 1.45
N TYR A 289 -13.05 4.47 1.55
CA TYR A 289 -14.08 3.48 1.26
C TYR A 289 -14.53 2.84 2.57
N VAL A 290 -15.84 2.62 2.70
CA VAL A 290 -16.44 2.00 3.87
C VAL A 290 -17.52 1.02 3.43
N SER A 291 -17.46 -0.21 3.92
CA SER A 291 -18.55 -1.17 3.78
C SER A 291 -19.69 -0.79 4.74
N ASP A 292 -20.91 -0.65 4.23
CA ASP A 292 -22.11 -0.39 5.02
C ASP A 292 -23.00 -1.62 5.01
N THR A 293 -23.02 -2.36 6.12
CA THR A 293 -23.69 -3.67 6.19
C THR A 293 -25.21 -3.56 6.22
N GLU A 294 -25.73 -2.45 6.74
CA GLU A 294 -27.17 -2.21 6.76
C GLU A 294 -27.69 -1.90 5.36
N GLN A 295 -26.91 -1.14 4.59
CA GLN A 295 -27.26 -0.78 3.22
C GLN A 295 -26.74 -1.76 2.17
N ASN A 296 -26.06 -2.84 2.58
CA ASN A 296 -25.49 -3.86 1.70
C ASN A 296 -24.70 -3.25 0.53
N CYS A 297 -23.82 -2.31 0.85
CA CYS A 297 -23.05 -1.58 -0.15
C CYS A 297 -21.66 -1.20 0.35
N VAL A 298 -20.80 -0.80 -0.57
CA VAL A 298 -19.58 -0.05 -0.27
C VAL A 298 -19.76 1.37 -0.75
N LYS A 299 -19.46 2.33 0.12
CA LYS A 299 -19.52 3.75 -0.18
C LYS A 299 -18.12 4.34 -0.20
N ARG A 300 -17.91 5.37 -1.02
CA ARG A 300 -16.67 6.13 -1.17
C ARG A 300 -16.89 7.61 -0.85
N TRP A 301 -15.97 8.22 -0.12
CA TRP A 301 -15.92 9.65 0.19
C TRP A 301 -14.61 10.26 -0.27
N CYS A 302 -14.64 11.48 -0.83
CA CYS A 302 -13.47 12.35 -0.73
C CYS A 302 -13.14 12.53 0.75
N ILE A 303 -11.86 12.47 1.12
CA ILE A 303 -11.50 12.74 2.51
C ILE A 303 -11.94 14.16 2.91
N ASP A 304 -12.67 14.28 4.03
CA ASP A 304 -13.36 15.49 4.50
C ASP A 304 -14.49 16.04 3.59
N GLY A 305 -14.87 15.32 2.53
CA GLY A 305 -16.05 15.60 1.73
C GLY A 305 -17.34 15.11 2.37
N THR A 306 -18.48 15.65 1.91
CA THR A 306 -19.82 15.19 2.30
C THR A 306 -20.41 14.31 1.20
N GLY A 307 -21.37 13.43 1.56
CA GLY A 307 -22.15 12.65 0.60
C GLY A 307 -21.40 11.45 -0.01
N GLY A 308 -21.34 10.34 0.73
CA GLY A 308 -20.73 9.11 0.24
C GLY A 308 -21.44 8.55 -0.99
N ILE A 309 -20.67 8.14 -1.99
CA ILE A 309 -21.18 7.58 -3.24
C ILE A 309 -21.10 6.06 -3.18
N VAL A 310 -22.17 5.35 -3.53
CA VAL A 310 -22.15 3.88 -3.63
C VAL A 310 -21.28 3.48 -4.83
N VAL A 311 -20.27 2.63 -4.57
CA VAL A 311 -19.33 2.12 -5.58
C VAL A 311 -19.39 0.60 -5.76
N ALA A 312 -20.07 -0.11 -4.86
CA ALA A 312 -20.39 -1.53 -4.98
C ALA A 312 -21.68 -1.86 -4.24
N GLY A 313 -22.50 -2.78 -4.79
CA GLY A 313 -23.78 -3.16 -4.20
C GLY A 313 -24.83 -2.04 -4.20
N GLY A 314 -25.63 -1.96 -3.13
CA GLY A 314 -26.65 -0.92 -2.95
C GLY A 314 -27.97 -1.14 -3.70
N ASN A 315 -28.10 -2.25 -4.42
CA ASN A 315 -29.33 -2.64 -5.13
C ASN A 315 -30.13 -3.69 -4.33
N GLU A 316 -30.37 -3.38 -3.05
CA GLU A 316 -30.92 -4.30 -2.06
C GLU A 316 -29.99 -5.46 -1.70
N LYS A 317 -30.35 -6.17 -0.63
CA LYS A 317 -29.68 -7.39 -0.21
C LYS A 317 -29.98 -8.51 -1.21
N GLY A 318 -28.94 -9.15 -1.74
CA GLY A 318 -29.11 -10.27 -2.66
C GLY A 318 -27.79 -10.85 -3.13
N SER A 319 -27.85 -11.75 -4.12
CA SER A 319 -26.70 -12.48 -4.65
C SER A 319 -26.43 -12.22 -6.14
N SER A 320 -27.19 -11.32 -6.77
CA SER A 320 -26.95 -10.88 -8.14
C SER A 320 -25.58 -10.18 -8.29
N PRO A 321 -25.02 -10.05 -9.50
CA PRO A 321 -23.73 -9.39 -9.70
C PRO A 321 -23.65 -7.93 -9.23
N ASN A 322 -24.78 -7.22 -9.17
CA ASN A 322 -24.90 -5.85 -8.65
C ASN A 322 -25.35 -5.77 -7.18
N GLN A 323 -25.44 -6.89 -6.47
CA GLN A 323 -25.94 -7.01 -5.10
C GLN A 323 -24.87 -7.57 -4.15
N LEU A 324 -25.01 -7.21 -2.88
CA LEU A 324 -24.22 -7.73 -1.77
C LEU A 324 -25.17 -8.21 -0.66
N ASN A 325 -24.65 -9.04 0.24
CA ASN A 325 -25.36 -9.53 1.41
C ASN A 325 -24.38 -9.60 2.59
N ASP A 326 -24.52 -8.63 3.50
CA ASP A 326 -23.64 -8.44 4.65
C ASP A 326 -22.15 -8.25 4.24
N PRO A 327 -21.83 -7.22 3.43
CA PRO A 327 -20.45 -6.95 3.02
C PRO A 327 -19.58 -6.64 4.25
N TYR A 328 -18.44 -7.32 4.36
CA TYR A 328 -17.58 -7.22 5.55
C TYR A 328 -16.32 -6.39 5.26
N TYR A 329 -15.13 -6.99 5.21
CA TYR A 329 -13.92 -6.22 4.90
C TYR A 329 -13.82 -5.91 3.39
N ILE A 330 -13.06 -4.86 3.10
CA ILE A 330 -12.82 -4.36 1.77
C ILE A 330 -11.34 -4.06 1.57
N THR A 331 -10.89 -4.10 0.32
CA THR A 331 -9.59 -3.56 -0.08
C THR A 331 -9.70 -2.91 -1.45
N VAL A 332 -8.77 -2.02 -1.79
CA VAL A 332 -8.76 -1.31 -3.07
C VAL A 332 -7.40 -1.51 -3.73
N ASP A 333 -7.38 -1.96 -4.98
CA ASP A 333 -6.14 -2.13 -5.73
C ASP A 333 -5.65 -0.83 -6.40
N ARG A 334 -4.50 -0.90 -7.07
CA ARG A 334 -3.87 0.25 -7.76
C ARG A 334 -4.70 0.77 -8.93
N ASP A 335 -5.59 -0.06 -9.48
CA ASP A 335 -6.51 0.29 -10.56
C ASP A 335 -7.85 0.80 -10.00
N TYR A 336 -7.91 1.09 -8.71
CA TYR A 336 -9.09 1.57 -7.99
C TYR A 336 -10.25 0.59 -7.96
N SER A 337 -9.99 -0.70 -8.21
CA SER A 337 -11.01 -1.73 -8.08
C SER A 337 -11.23 -2.06 -6.62
N VAL A 338 -12.49 -2.15 -6.21
CA VAL A 338 -12.90 -2.48 -4.85
C VAL A 338 -13.15 -3.98 -4.75
N TYR A 339 -12.47 -4.65 -3.83
CA TYR A 339 -12.71 -6.04 -3.48
C TYR A 339 -13.50 -6.08 -2.19
N VAL A 340 -14.57 -6.88 -2.17
CA VAL A 340 -15.51 -6.95 -1.06
C VAL A 340 -15.72 -8.39 -0.67
N SER A 341 -15.52 -8.70 0.61
CA SER A 341 -15.98 -9.96 1.18
C SER A 341 -17.50 -9.92 1.36
N ASP A 342 -18.20 -10.60 0.46
CA ASP A 342 -19.66 -10.71 0.46
C ASP A 342 -20.07 -11.88 1.37
N ASN A 343 -20.03 -11.63 2.68
CA ASN A 343 -19.95 -12.65 3.73
C ASN A 343 -21.04 -13.72 3.61
N LYS A 344 -22.30 -13.29 3.52
CA LYS A 344 -23.47 -14.20 3.50
C LYS A 344 -23.75 -14.81 2.14
N ASN A 345 -23.05 -14.35 1.10
CA ASN A 345 -23.05 -15.01 -0.21
C ASN A 345 -21.82 -15.90 -0.42
N HIS A 346 -20.91 -15.98 0.56
CA HIS A 346 -19.76 -16.89 0.56
C HIS A 346 -18.85 -16.72 -0.66
N ARG A 347 -18.56 -15.46 -0.99
CA ARG A 347 -17.75 -15.08 -2.14
C ARG A 347 -16.98 -13.80 -1.87
N VAL A 348 -15.97 -13.55 -2.68
CA VAL A 348 -15.33 -12.23 -2.82
C VAL A 348 -15.68 -11.68 -4.18
N MET A 349 -16.12 -10.43 -4.18
CA MET A 349 -16.53 -9.70 -5.38
C MET A 349 -15.55 -8.58 -5.67
N LYS A 350 -15.21 -8.36 -6.94
CA LYS A 350 -14.42 -7.23 -7.43
C LYS A 350 -15.32 -6.28 -8.24
N TRP A 351 -15.38 -5.01 -7.86
CA TRP A 351 -15.95 -3.94 -8.68
C TRP A 351 -14.81 -3.12 -9.27
N ILE A 352 -14.77 -3.04 -10.61
CA ILE A 352 -13.89 -2.10 -11.32
C ILE A 352 -14.47 -0.69 -11.15
N ASP A 353 -13.63 0.35 -11.06
CA ASP A 353 -14.09 1.74 -10.86
C ASP A 353 -15.11 2.13 -11.96
N GLY A 354 -16.29 2.57 -11.53
CA GLY A 354 -17.42 2.91 -12.42
C GLY A 354 -18.27 1.73 -12.93
N ALA A 355 -17.93 0.48 -12.60
CA ALA A 355 -18.73 -0.68 -13.00
C ALA A 355 -20.08 -0.73 -12.25
N LYS A 356 -21.13 -1.18 -12.94
CA LYS A 356 -22.47 -1.38 -12.35
C LYS A 356 -22.63 -2.73 -11.64
N GLU A 357 -21.81 -3.70 -12.02
CA GLU A 357 -21.83 -5.08 -11.54
C GLU A 357 -20.41 -5.50 -11.15
N GLY A 358 -20.33 -6.38 -10.16
CA GLY A 358 -19.09 -6.97 -9.68
C GLY A 358 -18.84 -8.33 -10.30
N ILE A 359 -17.58 -8.75 -10.24
CA ILE A 359 -17.08 -10.02 -10.74
C ILE A 359 -16.71 -10.89 -9.54
N ILE A 360 -17.13 -12.15 -9.54
CA ILE A 360 -16.70 -13.11 -8.52
C ILE A 360 -15.23 -13.43 -8.77
N VAL A 361 -14.37 -13.18 -7.78
CA VAL A 361 -12.91 -13.39 -7.87
C VAL A 361 -12.40 -14.45 -6.89
N ALA A 362 -13.20 -14.82 -5.89
CA ALA A 362 -12.95 -16.00 -5.05
C ALA A 362 -14.29 -16.57 -4.52
N GLY A 363 -14.35 -17.89 -4.33
CA GLY A 363 -15.57 -18.57 -3.91
C GLY A 363 -16.68 -18.56 -4.96
N GLY A 364 -17.92 -18.36 -4.54
CA GLY A 364 -19.09 -18.28 -5.44
C GLY A 364 -19.64 -19.61 -5.94
N ARG A 365 -19.12 -20.74 -5.44
CA ARG A 365 -19.61 -22.11 -5.70
C ARG A 365 -20.49 -22.64 -4.55
N GLY A 366 -21.20 -21.74 -3.89
CA GLY A 366 -21.95 -22.01 -2.65
C GLY A 366 -21.06 -22.06 -1.41
N GLN A 367 -21.69 -22.21 -0.25
CA GLN A 367 -21.02 -22.41 1.02
C GLN A 367 -20.33 -23.78 1.04
N GLY A 368 -19.09 -23.85 1.49
CA GLY A 368 -18.39 -25.12 1.72
C GLY A 368 -16.92 -24.94 2.00
N ASN A 369 -16.18 -26.05 2.07
CA ASN A 369 -14.76 -26.09 2.45
C ASN A 369 -13.83 -26.55 1.31
N ASP A 370 -14.36 -26.78 0.10
CA ASP A 370 -13.55 -27.06 -1.09
C ASP A 370 -12.63 -25.86 -1.42
N LEU A 371 -11.61 -26.08 -2.25
CA LEU A 371 -10.70 -25.03 -2.72
C LEU A 371 -11.39 -24.03 -3.67
N MET A 372 -12.59 -24.35 -4.17
CA MET A 372 -13.42 -23.42 -4.97
C MET A 372 -14.50 -22.73 -4.15
N GLN A 373 -14.63 -23.07 -2.86
CA GLN A 373 -15.70 -22.59 -1.98
C GLN A 373 -15.13 -21.76 -0.83
N LEU A 374 -15.99 -20.92 -0.27
CA LEU A 374 -15.75 -20.17 0.97
C LEU A 374 -16.92 -20.43 1.92
N SER A 375 -16.73 -20.11 3.19
CA SER A 375 -17.75 -20.13 4.23
C SER A 375 -17.59 -18.87 5.07
N CYS A 376 -18.53 -17.94 4.90
CA CYS A 376 -18.55 -16.65 5.61
C CYS A 376 -17.21 -15.88 5.57
N PRO A 377 -16.66 -15.53 4.37
CA PRO A 377 -15.40 -14.82 4.29
C PRO A 377 -15.47 -13.47 5.01
N LEU A 378 -14.38 -13.10 5.70
CA LEU A 378 -14.24 -11.83 6.40
C LEU A 378 -13.16 -10.97 5.74
N GLY A 379 -11.90 -11.14 6.15
CA GLY A 379 -10.77 -10.35 5.64
C GLY A 379 -10.49 -10.63 4.17
N VAL A 380 -10.20 -9.58 3.41
CA VAL A 380 -9.73 -9.69 2.02
C VAL A 380 -8.60 -8.69 1.79
N VAL A 381 -7.50 -9.16 1.22
CA VAL A 381 -6.39 -8.31 0.76
C VAL A 381 -5.88 -8.80 -0.58
N VAL A 382 -5.37 -7.86 -1.37
CA VAL A 382 -4.81 -8.13 -2.70
C VAL A 382 -3.36 -7.67 -2.71
N ASP A 383 -2.45 -8.57 -3.08
CA ASP A 383 -1.04 -8.24 -3.19
C ASP A 383 -0.70 -7.55 -4.53
N GLN A 384 0.55 -7.14 -4.69
CA GLN A 384 0.98 -6.43 -5.91
C GLN A 384 0.94 -7.31 -7.18
N SER A 385 0.95 -8.63 -7.04
CA SER A 385 0.81 -9.57 -8.16
C SER A 385 -0.65 -9.79 -8.57
N GLY A 386 -1.60 -9.26 -7.79
CA GLY A 386 -3.02 -9.49 -7.94
C GLY A 386 -3.49 -10.79 -7.31
N ALA A 387 -2.68 -11.41 -6.43
CA ALA A 387 -3.13 -12.56 -5.66
C ALA A 387 -4.03 -12.08 -4.51
N ILE A 388 -5.14 -12.77 -4.33
CA ILE A 388 -6.20 -12.44 -3.37
C ILE A 388 -6.07 -13.39 -2.19
N TYR A 389 -5.91 -12.84 -0.99
CA TYR A 389 -5.90 -13.59 0.26
C TYR A 389 -7.20 -13.33 0.98
N VAL A 390 -7.88 -14.40 1.36
CA VAL A 390 -9.19 -14.35 1.99
C VAL A 390 -9.12 -15.07 3.33
N SER A 391 -9.57 -14.41 4.39
CA SER A 391 -9.91 -15.10 5.62
C SER A 391 -11.27 -15.77 5.45
N ASP A 392 -11.23 -17.09 5.33
CA ASP A 392 -12.38 -17.97 5.18
C ASP A 392 -12.81 -18.44 6.57
N GLU A 393 -13.51 -17.54 7.28
CA GLU A 393 -13.72 -17.63 8.73
C GLU A 393 -14.48 -18.90 9.15
N GLY A 394 -15.53 -19.26 8.42
CA GLY A 394 -16.32 -20.46 8.70
C GLY A 394 -15.52 -21.75 8.52
N ASN A 395 -14.45 -21.72 7.72
CA ASN A 395 -13.51 -22.82 7.54
C ASN A 395 -12.21 -22.65 8.33
N THR A 396 -12.08 -21.58 9.15
CA THR A 396 -10.94 -21.35 10.04
C THR A 396 -9.59 -21.34 9.32
N ARG A 397 -9.55 -20.77 8.11
CA ARG A 397 -8.36 -20.78 7.26
C ARG A 397 -8.15 -19.43 6.57
N VAL A 398 -6.91 -19.20 6.16
CA VAL A 398 -6.57 -18.20 5.16
C VAL A 398 -6.26 -18.96 3.86
N ILE A 399 -6.90 -18.54 2.77
CA ILE A 399 -6.79 -19.18 1.46
C ILE A 399 -6.47 -18.12 0.40
N ARG A 400 -5.58 -18.48 -0.52
CA ARG A 400 -5.08 -17.58 -1.57
C ARG A 400 -5.56 -18.01 -2.94
N TRP A 401 -6.05 -17.07 -3.74
CA TRP A 401 -6.27 -17.22 -5.18
C TRP A 401 -5.22 -16.41 -5.93
N PHE A 402 -4.54 -17.03 -6.89
CA PHE A 402 -3.76 -16.27 -7.86
C PHE A 402 -4.69 -15.59 -8.85
N LYS A 403 -4.20 -14.55 -9.52
CA LYS A 403 -4.93 -13.86 -10.58
C LYS A 403 -5.45 -14.87 -11.62
N GLU A 404 -6.74 -14.76 -11.98
CA GLU A 404 -7.47 -15.67 -12.88
C GLU A 404 -7.57 -17.15 -12.43
N ALA A 405 -7.18 -17.50 -11.20
CA ALA A 405 -7.31 -18.87 -10.71
C ALA A 405 -8.77 -19.25 -10.41
N THR A 406 -9.17 -20.45 -10.80
CA THR A 406 -10.52 -20.98 -10.51
C THR A 406 -10.66 -21.63 -9.13
N ARG A 407 -9.53 -21.88 -8.46
CA ARG A 407 -9.44 -22.49 -7.12
C ARG A 407 -8.34 -21.84 -6.30
N GLY A 408 -8.52 -21.84 -4.99
CA GLY A 408 -7.56 -21.31 -4.04
C GLY A 408 -6.52 -22.35 -3.62
N SER A 409 -5.56 -21.89 -2.82
CA SER A 409 -4.56 -22.70 -2.14
C SER A 409 -4.54 -22.28 -0.67
N VAL A 410 -4.72 -23.24 0.24
CA VAL A 410 -4.69 -22.95 1.67
C VAL A 410 -3.31 -22.43 2.06
N VAL A 411 -3.28 -21.28 2.73
CA VAL A 411 -2.07 -20.65 3.22
C VAL A 411 -1.77 -21.11 4.65
N VAL A 412 -2.78 -21.05 5.51
CA VAL A 412 -2.71 -21.45 6.92
C VAL A 412 -4.12 -21.76 7.44
N GLY A 413 -4.23 -22.61 8.46
CA GLY A 413 -5.49 -23.01 9.07
C GLY A 413 -6.15 -24.20 8.37
N GLY A 414 -7.45 -24.38 8.63
CA GLY A 414 -8.26 -25.46 8.05
C GLY A 414 -8.32 -26.74 8.88
N ASN A 415 -7.64 -26.79 10.03
CA ASN A 415 -7.62 -27.94 10.95
C ASN A 415 -8.59 -27.76 12.14
N GLY A 416 -9.65 -26.98 11.95
CA GLY A 416 -10.63 -26.63 12.97
C GLY A 416 -10.18 -25.49 13.89
N GLN A 417 -11.11 -25.10 14.77
CA GLN A 417 -10.87 -24.07 15.78
C GLN A 417 -10.03 -24.61 16.94
N GLY A 418 -9.04 -23.84 17.37
CA GLY A 418 -8.25 -24.19 18.55
C GLY A 418 -6.94 -23.43 18.65
N LYS A 419 -6.09 -23.90 19.56
CA LYS A 419 -4.77 -23.32 19.88
C LYS A 419 -3.61 -24.22 19.44
N GLN A 420 -3.89 -25.36 18.78
CA GLN A 420 -2.85 -26.25 18.29
C GLN A 420 -2.25 -25.73 16.97
N ALA A 421 -1.16 -26.35 16.53
CA ALA A 421 -0.52 -25.99 15.27
C ALA A 421 -1.52 -26.02 14.11
N ASN A 422 -1.53 -24.94 13.32
CA ASN A 422 -2.41 -24.76 12.17
C ASN A 422 -3.92 -24.81 12.50
N GLN A 423 -4.30 -24.54 13.76
CA GLN A 423 -5.68 -24.23 14.15
C GLN A 423 -5.83 -22.72 14.36
N LEU A 424 -6.92 -22.15 13.83
CA LEU A 424 -7.19 -20.71 13.92
C LEU A 424 -8.56 -20.48 14.51
N ILE A 425 -8.72 -19.40 15.26
CA ILE A 425 -10.01 -18.95 15.75
C ILE A 425 -10.27 -17.59 15.10
N ARG A 426 -11.26 -17.56 14.21
CA ARG A 426 -11.73 -16.35 13.50
C ARG A 426 -10.58 -15.55 12.85
N PRO A 427 -9.86 -16.14 11.89
CA PRO A 427 -8.73 -15.46 11.26
C PRO A 427 -9.14 -14.14 10.62
N ASN A 428 -8.19 -13.23 10.48
CA ASN A 428 -8.28 -12.06 9.61
C ASN A 428 -6.95 -11.92 8.86
N VAL A 429 -6.90 -11.08 7.83
CA VAL A 429 -5.73 -10.91 6.97
C VAL A 429 -5.47 -9.43 6.70
N ALA A 430 -4.20 -9.03 6.76
CA ALA A 430 -3.65 -7.74 6.35
C ALA A 430 -2.29 -7.99 5.65
N LEU A 431 -1.86 -7.07 4.78
CA LEU A 431 -0.57 -7.13 4.07
C LEU A 431 0.36 -6.00 4.49
#